data_AF-A0A8T0EKU4-F1
#
_entry.id   AF-A0A8T0EKU4-F1
#
_cell.length_a   1.000
_cell.length_b   1.000
_cell.length_c   1.000
_cell.angle_alpha   90.00
_cell.angle_beta   90.00
_cell.angle_gamma   90.00
#
_symmetry.space_group_name_H-M   'P 1'
#
loop_
_entity.id
_entity.type
_entity.pdbx_description
1 polymer ?
#
loop_
_entity_poly.entity_id
_entity_poly.type
_entity_poly.pdbx_seq_one_letter_code
_entity_poly.pdbx_strand_id
1 'polypeptide(L)'
;MFNNFRGILNRRGDQAKISEGPGSRTSSENNIETPPGSAEGFLCPTCMLGFPSPEALQNHYESSHIENEIVGEGRAFNCPVCKMKLPSEIELNAHFTRHHANQKDATELEAMAMQVKALEEAKALLQGKLQAISQQSAELSKENANLREERDSFKLKATKLTDNLADLKLQYDELKAIKMSLESAQKSKEDRIRKLEVEINQRPEADDVTLLQKELVSVQKMMNELTLQRENEKDTLQKQCNSVQEMCLKLQDEK
;
A
#
# COMPACT_ATOMS: atom_id res chain seq x y z
N MET A 1 -23.75 5.02 11.39
CA MET A 1 -23.85 3.57 11.07
C MET A 1 -22.44 2.99 11.06
N PHE A 2 -22.34 1.72 11.43
CA PHE A 2 -21.17 1.04 11.99
C PHE A 2 -19.92 0.94 11.09
N ASN A 3 -18.75 1.05 11.74
CA ASN A 3 -17.44 0.58 11.25
C ASN A 3 -17.42 -0.94 11.12
N ASN A 4 -16.78 -1.47 10.06
CA ASN A 4 -16.13 -2.79 9.96
C ASN A 4 -15.73 -3.05 8.48
N PHE A 5 -14.60 -3.63 8.07
CA PHE A 5 -13.72 -4.63 8.68
C PHE A 5 -12.28 -4.49 8.17
N ARG A 6 -11.36 -4.94 9.03
CA ARG A 6 -9.91 -5.09 8.86
C ARG A 6 -9.57 -6.58 8.75
N GLY A 7 -8.61 -6.93 7.89
CA GLY A 7 -7.63 -8.00 8.13
C GLY A 7 -7.87 -9.36 7.46
N ILE A 8 -6.90 -9.77 6.63
CA ILE A 8 -6.62 -11.18 6.31
C ILE A 8 -5.10 -11.37 6.44
N LEU A 9 -4.69 -12.20 7.39
CA LEU A 9 -3.31 -12.71 7.55
C LEU A 9 -3.36 -14.22 7.78
N ASN A 10 -2.51 -14.91 7.00
CA ASN A 10 -1.79 -16.17 7.20
C ASN A 10 -2.41 -17.35 7.98
N ARG A 11 -2.33 -18.52 7.34
CA ARG A 11 -2.18 -19.81 8.05
C ARG A 11 -1.60 -20.89 7.12
N ARG A 12 -0.47 -21.50 7.55
CA ARG A 12 -0.19 -22.96 7.62
C ARG A 12 1.30 -23.25 7.39
N GLY A 13 1.97 -23.62 8.47
CA GLY A 13 3.05 -24.61 8.41
C GLY A 13 2.48 -26.00 8.68
N ASP A 14 3.21 -27.03 8.27
CA ASP A 14 3.18 -28.33 8.94
C ASP A 14 4.50 -29.07 8.67
N GLN A 15 5.09 -29.55 9.76
CA GLN A 15 6.27 -30.42 9.81
C GLN A 15 5.82 -31.88 9.74
N ALA A 16 6.60 -32.74 9.07
CA ALA A 16 6.45 -34.19 9.12
C ALA A 16 7.73 -34.87 9.60
N LYS A 17 7.53 -36.02 10.24
CA LYS A 17 8.37 -36.75 11.21
C LYS A 17 9.01 -38.03 10.59
N ILE A 18 10.23 -38.35 11.06
CA ILE A 18 10.78 -39.64 11.56
C ILE A 18 10.73 -40.94 10.69
N SER A 19 11.88 -41.63 10.57
CA SER A 19 12.10 -43.11 10.68
C SER A 19 13.62 -43.39 10.59
N GLU A 20 14.30 -43.90 11.63
CA GLU A 20 14.56 -45.30 12.07
C GLU A 20 15.34 -46.21 11.08
N GLY A 21 16.47 -46.79 11.55
CA GLY A 21 17.30 -47.82 10.89
C GLY A 21 16.72 -49.25 11.03
N PRO A 22 17.46 -50.38 11.11
CA PRO A 22 18.93 -50.63 11.12
C PRO A 22 19.36 -51.82 10.20
N GLY A 23 20.62 -52.32 10.28
CA GLY A 23 20.95 -53.70 9.87
C GLY A 23 22.38 -53.98 9.39
N SER A 24 23.02 -55.03 9.93
CA SER A 24 24.45 -55.35 9.87
C SER A 24 24.81 -56.55 8.96
N ARG A 25 26.06 -56.53 8.48
CA ARG A 25 27.08 -57.61 8.33
C ARG A 25 26.78 -58.87 7.53
N THR A 26 27.73 -59.21 6.65
CA THR A 26 28.06 -60.58 6.25
C THR A 26 29.57 -60.80 6.32
N SER A 27 29.94 -61.95 6.90
CA SER A 27 31.28 -62.52 7.01
C SER A 27 31.48 -63.60 5.95
N SER A 28 32.74 -63.96 5.65
CA SER A 28 33.27 -65.28 5.20
C SER A 28 34.67 -65.04 4.61
N GLU A 29 35.70 -65.87 4.68
CA GLU A 29 36.02 -67.21 5.19
C GLU A 29 37.56 -67.35 4.98
N ASN A 30 38.25 -68.21 5.74
CA ASN A 30 39.35 -69.04 5.20
C ASN A 30 39.87 -70.03 6.25
N ASN A 31 39.86 -71.31 5.85
CA ASN A 31 40.30 -72.51 6.53
C ASN A 31 41.58 -73.00 5.85
N ILE A 32 42.65 -73.37 6.58
CA ILE A 32 43.64 -74.34 6.10
C ILE A 32 44.09 -75.23 7.26
N GLU A 33 43.98 -76.52 7.01
CA GLU A 33 44.16 -77.69 7.86
C GLU A 33 45.64 -78.04 8.10
N THR A 34 45.89 -78.71 9.21
CA THR A 34 47.15 -79.41 9.54
C THR A 34 46.89 -80.92 9.61
N PRO A 35 47.82 -81.78 9.15
CA PRO A 35 47.83 -83.21 9.46
C PRO A 35 49.06 -83.68 10.30
N PRO A 36 49.04 -84.93 10.84
CA PRO A 36 49.54 -85.28 12.17
C PRO A 36 50.66 -86.34 12.21
N GLY A 37 51.29 -86.57 13.38
CA GLY A 37 52.03 -87.83 13.64
C GLY A 37 53.10 -87.80 14.74
N SER A 38 52.75 -88.32 15.93
CA SER A 38 53.57 -88.99 16.97
C SER A 38 55.04 -88.60 17.21
N ALA A 39 55.32 -88.04 18.39
CA ALA A 39 56.41 -88.49 19.29
C ALA A 39 56.29 -87.75 20.63
N GLU A 40 56.22 -88.48 21.74
CA GLU A 40 56.32 -87.92 23.09
C GLU A 40 57.69 -87.22 23.23
N GLY A 41 57.68 -85.88 23.23
CA GLY A 41 58.86 -85.04 23.41
C GLY A 41 58.58 -83.99 24.48
N PHE A 42 59.61 -83.61 25.23
CA PHE A 42 59.49 -82.58 26.27
C PHE A 42 59.43 -81.21 25.58
N LEU A 43 58.29 -80.53 25.67
CA LEU A 43 58.06 -79.24 25.03
C LEU A 43 58.49 -78.09 25.94
N CYS A 44 59.19 -77.11 25.38
CA CYS A 44 59.48 -75.87 26.11
C CYS A 44 58.21 -75.02 26.25
N PRO A 45 57.80 -74.62 27.46
CA PRO A 45 56.58 -73.83 27.67
C PRO A 45 56.63 -72.41 27.08
N THR A 46 57.83 -71.90 26.76
CA THR A 46 58.01 -70.54 26.23
C THR A 46 58.04 -70.49 24.70
N CYS A 47 58.61 -71.50 24.05
CA CYS A 47 58.81 -71.51 22.59
C CYS A 47 58.23 -72.75 21.87
N MET A 48 57.68 -73.71 22.62
CA MET A 48 57.05 -74.94 22.14
C MET A 48 57.96 -75.84 21.27
N LEU A 49 59.28 -75.66 21.36
CA LEU A 49 60.25 -76.57 20.76
C LEU A 49 60.23 -77.91 21.51
N GLY A 50 60.21 -79.02 20.77
CA GLY A 50 60.23 -80.37 21.31
C GLY A 50 61.65 -80.89 21.48
N PHE A 51 61.96 -81.43 22.65
CA PHE A 51 63.27 -81.96 23.00
C PHE A 51 63.21 -83.46 23.29
N PRO A 52 64.27 -84.22 22.93
CA PRO A 52 64.31 -85.67 23.08
C PRO A 52 64.50 -86.13 24.53
N SER A 53 64.86 -85.23 25.46
CA SER A 53 65.00 -85.53 26.90
C SER A 53 64.71 -84.30 27.78
N PRO A 54 64.36 -84.49 29.07
CA PRO A 54 64.15 -83.39 30.02
C PRO A 54 65.40 -82.54 30.23
N GLU A 55 66.58 -83.16 30.18
CA GLU A 55 67.87 -82.49 30.40
C GLU A 55 68.24 -81.57 29.23
N ALA A 56 67.87 -81.97 28.00
CA ALA A 56 68.00 -81.11 26.82
C ALA A 56 67.01 -79.92 26.86
N LEU A 57 65.79 -80.14 27.35
CA LEU A 57 64.83 -79.07 27.59
C LEU A 57 65.34 -78.10 28.68
N GLN A 58 65.88 -78.61 29.78
CA GLN A 58 66.39 -77.79 30.89
C GLN A 58 67.54 -76.89 30.42
N ASN A 59 68.52 -77.44 29.70
CA ASN A 59 69.61 -76.65 29.13
C ASN A 59 69.13 -75.59 28.12
N HIS A 60 68.13 -75.92 27.30
CA HIS A 60 67.52 -74.94 26.41
C HIS A 60 66.80 -73.83 27.20
N TYR A 61 66.04 -74.18 28.24
CA TYR A 61 65.31 -73.22 29.05
C TYR A 61 66.25 -72.26 29.79
N GLU A 62 67.34 -72.79 30.36
CA GLU A 62 68.39 -72.02 31.04
C GLU A 62 69.18 -71.11 30.10
N SER A 63 69.51 -71.57 28.89
CA SER A 63 70.28 -70.76 27.93
C SER A 63 69.43 -69.75 27.15
N SER A 64 68.17 -70.08 26.83
CA SER A 64 67.38 -69.32 25.85
C SER A 64 66.28 -68.46 26.48
N HIS A 65 65.87 -68.74 27.71
CA HIS A 65 64.77 -68.05 28.38
C HIS A 65 65.15 -67.46 29.74
N ILE A 66 66.22 -67.95 30.39
CA ILE A 66 66.67 -67.42 31.69
C ILE A 66 67.70 -66.29 31.54
N GLU A 67 68.43 -66.19 30.42
CA GLU A 67 69.44 -65.13 30.20
C GLU A 67 68.86 -63.70 30.10
N ASN A 68 67.53 -63.53 30.20
CA ASN A 68 66.85 -62.23 30.23
C ASN A 68 66.18 -61.87 31.57
N GLU A 69 66.31 -62.67 32.63
CA GLU A 69 65.75 -62.34 33.96
C GLU A 69 66.75 -61.73 34.95
N ILE A 70 67.98 -61.42 34.50
CA ILE A 70 68.95 -60.70 35.33
C ILE A 70 69.54 -59.52 34.56
N VAL A 71 68.71 -58.52 34.19
CA VAL A 71 69.04 -57.08 34.28
C VAL A 71 67.75 -56.28 34.08
N GLY A 72 67.27 -55.66 35.18
CA GLY A 72 66.61 -54.37 35.12
C GLY A 72 65.10 -54.38 34.93
N GLU A 73 64.40 -54.11 36.04
CA GLU A 73 63.12 -53.39 36.06
C GLU A 73 63.29 -51.98 35.44
N GLY A 74 63.68 -51.89 34.17
CA GLY A 74 63.60 -50.68 33.40
C GLY A 74 62.19 -50.57 32.88
N ARG A 75 61.35 -49.75 33.51
CA ARG A 75 60.11 -49.29 32.87
C ARG A 75 60.49 -48.67 31.54
N ALA A 76 60.36 -49.41 30.44
CA ALA A 76 60.61 -48.87 29.11
C ALA A 76 59.61 -47.72 28.91
N PHE A 77 60.12 -46.51 28.79
CA PHE A 77 59.32 -45.31 28.59
C PHE A 77 58.91 -45.27 27.12
N ASN A 78 57.62 -45.53 26.86
CA ASN A 78 57.09 -45.55 25.50
C ASN A 78 56.75 -44.12 25.05
N CYS A 79 57.21 -43.74 23.85
CA CYS A 79 56.80 -42.48 23.26
C CYS A 79 55.29 -42.50 22.91
N PRO A 80 54.49 -41.52 23.36
CA PRO A 80 53.04 -41.53 23.11
C PRO A 80 52.67 -41.30 21.63
N VAL A 81 53.59 -40.75 20.83
CA VAL A 81 53.35 -40.42 19.42
C VAL A 81 53.79 -41.56 18.49
N CYS A 82 54.97 -42.14 18.68
CA CYS A 82 55.53 -43.17 17.80
C CYS A 82 55.67 -44.56 18.44
N LYS A 83 55.33 -44.71 19.73
CA LYS A 83 55.39 -45.95 20.52
C LYS A 83 56.79 -46.59 20.64
N MET A 84 57.84 -45.84 20.32
CA MET A 84 59.22 -46.30 20.49
C MET A 84 59.55 -46.46 21.98
N LYS A 85 60.19 -47.59 22.32
CA LYS A 85 60.66 -47.92 23.68
C LYS A 85 61.98 -47.23 23.96
N LEU A 86 62.04 -46.44 25.03
CA LEU A 86 63.25 -45.75 25.45
C LEU A 86 63.67 -46.15 26.87
N PRO A 87 64.98 -46.21 27.16
CA PRO A 87 65.50 -46.77 28.40
C PRO A 87 65.35 -45.81 29.59
N SER A 88 65.07 -44.52 29.37
CA SER A 88 64.87 -43.54 30.45
C SER A 88 63.91 -42.40 30.08
N GLU A 89 63.34 -41.74 31.09
CA GLU A 89 62.46 -40.57 30.93
C GLU A 89 63.18 -39.38 30.29
N ILE A 90 64.48 -39.21 30.57
CA ILE A 90 65.31 -38.14 29.99
C ILE A 90 65.50 -38.36 28.48
N GLU A 91 65.78 -39.61 28.07
CA GLU A 91 65.89 -39.96 26.65
C GLU A 91 64.55 -39.87 25.94
N LEU A 92 63.44 -40.22 26.61
CA LEU A 92 62.09 -39.99 26.09
C LEU A 92 61.80 -38.51 25.85
N ASN A 93 62.12 -37.64 26.81
CA ASN A 93 61.89 -36.21 26.66
C ASN A 93 62.79 -35.59 25.58
N ALA A 94 64.05 -36.02 25.49
CA ALA A 94 64.96 -35.61 24.41
C ALA A 94 64.48 -36.10 23.03
N HIS A 95 64.01 -37.34 22.94
CA HIS A 95 63.41 -37.90 21.72
C HIS A 95 62.14 -37.14 21.32
N PHE A 96 61.22 -36.92 22.27
CA PHE A 96 59.98 -36.19 22.04
C PHE A 96 60.27 -34.75 21.59
N THR A 97 61.23 -34.08 22.21
CA THR A 97 61.64 -32.72 21.83
C THR A 97 62.27 -32.67 20.44
N ARG A 98 63.13 -33.64 20.09
CA ARG A 98 63.81 -33.67 18.78
C ARG A 98 62.91 -34.12 17.63
N HIS A 99 61.98 -35.05 17.88
CA HIS A 99 61.18 -35.68 16.83
C HIS A 99 59.70 -35.25 16.80
N HIS A 100 59.15 -34.72 17.89
CA HIS A 100 57.70 -34.50 18.03
C HIS A 100 57.30 -33.11 18.59
N ALA A 101 58.18 -32.36 19.26
CA ALA A 101 57.82 -31.04 19.81
C ALA A 101 57.37 -30.05 18.73
N ASN A 102 58.08 -30.02 17.59
CA ASN A 102 57.70 -29.17 16.46
C ASN A 102 56.42 -29.62 15.75
N GLN A 103 56.01 -30.90 15.88
CA GLN A 103 54.80 -31.40 15.23
C GLN A 103 53.53 -30.90 15.93
N LYS A 104 53.53 -30.88 17.27
CA LYS A 104 52.38 -30.38 18.05
C LYS A 104 52.14 -28.89 17.78
N ASP A 105 53.20 -28.08 17.89
CA ASP A 105 53.12 -26.64 17.66
C ASP A 105 52.77 -26.32 16.20
N ALA A 106 53.26 -27.09 15.23
CA ALA A 106 52.89 -26.94 13.83
C ALA A 106 51.41 -27.29 13.58
N THR A 107 50.88 -28.36 14.19
CA THR A 107 49.47 -28.73 14.04
C THR A 107 48.52 -27.74 14.70
N GLU A 108 48.88 -27.18 15.86
CA GLU A 108 48.11 -26.14 16.54
C GLU A 108 48.13 -24.83 15.75
N LEU A 109 49.30 -24.46 15.20
CA LEU A 109 49.44 -23.29 14.33
C LEU A 109 48.66 -23.44 13.02
N GLU A 110 48.65 -24.62 12.42
CA GLU A 110 47.87 -24.93 11.22
C GLU A 110 46.35 -24.86 11.50
N ALA A 111 45.90 -25.40 12.63
CA ALA A 111 44.51 -25.28 13.06
C ALA A 111 44.09 -23.82 13.31
N MET A 112 44.96 -23.02 13.94
CA MET A 112 44.73 -21.59 14.15
C MET A 112 44.69 -20.82 12.82
N ALA A 113 45.57 -21.14 11.88
CA ALA A 113 45.59 -20.54 10.55
C ALA A 113 44.30 -20.86 9.76
N MET A 114 43.81 -22.10 9.83
CA MET A 114 42.52 -22.48 9.24
C MET A 114 41.35 -21.70 9.87
N GLN A 115 41.36 -21.51 11.20
CA GLN A 115 40.35 -20.73 11.90
C GLN A 115 40.38 -19.25 11.49
N VAL A 116 41.57 -18.64 11.38
CA VAL A 116 41.73 -17.25 10.91
C VAL A 116 41.17 -17.12 9.50
N LYS A 117 41.49 -18.04 8.59
CA LYS A 117 40.96 -18.03 7.22
C LYS A 117 39.44 -18.12 7.19
N ALA A 118 38.83 -19.02 7.97
CA ALA A 118 37.37 -19.13 8.05
C ALA A 118 36.71 -17.85 8.61
N LEU A 119 37.35 -17.20 9.59
CA LEU A 119 36.89 -15.93 10.14
C LEU A 119 37.03 -14.77 9.14
N GLU A 120 38.10 -14.74 8.34
CA GLU A 120 38.30 -13.76 7.27
C GLU A 120 37.22 -13.90 6.18
N GLU A 121 36.91 -15.13 5.77
CA GLU A 121 35.81 -15.42 4.82
C GLU A 121 34.45 -15.00 5.38
N ALA A 122 34.17 -15.32 6.66
CA ALA A 122 32.94 -14.90 7.32
C ALA A 122 32.85 -13.37 7.45
N LYS A 123 33.96 -12.69 7.79
CA LYS A 123 34.04 -11.23 7.86
C LYS A 123 33.78 -10.58 6.51
N ALA A 124 34.37 -11.10 5.43
CA ALA A 124 34.14 -10.60 4.08
C ALA A 124 32.66 -10.71 3.68
N LEU A 125 32.01 -11.84 4.01
CA LEU A 125 30.59 -12.04 3.75
C LEU A 125 29.70 -11.10 4.57
N LEU A 126 30.00 -10.90 5.85
CA LEU A 126 29.28 -9.97 6.71
C LEU A 126 29.45 -8.51 6.25
N GLN A 127 30.66 -8.13 5.84
CA GLN A 127 30.93 -6.81 5.29
C GLN A 127 30.12 -6.56 4.01
N GLY A 128 30.04 -7.53 3.11
CA GLY A 128 29.20 -7.45 1.91
C GLY A 128 27.71 -7.29 2.25
N LYS A 129 27.20 -8.05 3.23
CA LYS A 129 25.81 -7.90 3.71
C LYS A 129 25.55 -6.53 4.32
N LEU A 130 26.48 -6.01 5.13
CA LEU A 130 26.35 -4.71 5.76
C LEU A 130 26.34 -3.58 4.72
N GLN A 131 27.18 -3.67 3.69
CA GLN A 131 27.16 -2.73 2.56
C GLN A 131 25.84 -2.81 1.78
N ALA A 132 25.35 -4.02 1.50
CA ALA A 132 24.07 -4.21 0.80
C ALA A 132 22.89 -3.63 1.60
N ILE A 133 22.84 -3.87 2.92
CA ILE A 133 21.82 -3.29 3.81
C ILE A 133 21.93 -1.76 3.85
N SER A 134 23.14 -1.22 3.94
CA SER A 134 23.37 0.23 3.94
C SER A 134 22.89 0.87 2.63
N GLN A 135 23.17 0.24 1.50
CA GLN A 135 22.72 0.71 0.19
C GLN A 135 21.20 0.65 0.08
N GLN A 136 20.58 -0.47 0.46
CA GLN A 136 19.13 -0.63 0.47
C GLN A 136 18.45 0.40 1.39
N SER A 137 19.04 0.69 2.55
CA SER A 137 18.53 1.72 3.46
C SER A 137 18.60 3.12 2.83
N ALA A 138 19.65 3.43 2.07
CA ALA A 138 19.79 4.70 1.38
C ALA A 138 18.76 4.84 0.24
N GLU A 139 18.57 3.77 -0.53
CA GLU A 139 17.57 3.71 -1.61
C GLU A 139 16.15 3.88 -1.06
N LEU A 140 15.78 3.12 -0.02
CA LEU A 140 14.49 3.26 0.65
C LEU A 140 14.30 4.64 1.26
N SER A 141 15.34 5.27 1.80
CA SER A 141 15.26 6.64 2.32
C SER A 141 14.97 7.65 1.20
N LYS A 142 15.59 7.47 0.02
CA LYS A 142 15.34 8.32 -1.15
C LYS A 142 13.93 8.13 -1.69
N GLU A 143 13.47 6.89 -1.81
CA GLU A 143 12.10 6.58 -2.24
C GLU A 143 11.07 7.15 -1.27
N ASN A 144 11.29 7.04 0.05
CA ASN A 144 10.44 7.67 1.05
C ASN A 144 10.40 9.20 0.93
N ALA A 145 11.51 9.85 0.57
CA ALA A 145 11.53 11.30 0.33
C ALA A 145 10.67 11.66 -0.90
N ASN A 146 10.84 10.95 -2.02
CA ASN A 146 10.04 11.16 -3.23
C ASN A 146 8.54 10.96 -2.97
N LEU A 147 8.16 9.86 -2.30
CA LEU A 147 6.76 9.57 -1.95
C LEU A 147 6.16 10.65 -1.03
N ARG A 148 6.97 11.24 -0.14
CA ARG A 148 6.52 12.37 0.70
C ARG A 148 6.25 13.62 -0.12
N GLU A 149 7.14 13.96 -1.06
CA GLU A 149 6.97 15.11 -1.96
C GLU A 149 5.72 14.95 -2.84
N GLU A 150 5.53 13.76 -3.43
CA GLU A 150 4.33 13.44 -4.20
C GLU A 150 3.06 13.54 -3.34
N ARG A 151 3.08 12.95 -2.14
CA ARG A 151 1.97 13.05 -1.18
C ARG A 151 1.65 14.50 -0.86
N ASP A 152 2.64 15.34 -0.62
CA ASP A 152 2.45 16.74 -0.25
C ASP A 152 1.91 17.55 -1.45
N SER A 153 2.36 17.25 -2.67
CA SER A 153 1.79 17.79 -3.91
C SER A 153 0.31 17.40 -4.09
N PHE A 154 -0.04 16.13 -3.88
CA PHE A 154 -1.43 15.68 -3.94
C PHE A 154 -2.30 16.29 -2.84
N LYS A 155 -1.76 16.44 -1.62
CA LYS A 155 -2.46 17.09 -0.52
C LYS A 155 -2.78 18.55 -0.85
N LEU A 156 -1.81 19.29 -1.42
CA LEU A 156 -2.04 20.67 -1.87
C LEU A 156 -3.06 20.75 -3.01
N LYS A 157 -3.06 19.81 -3.95
CA LYS A 157 -4.08 19.75 -5.00
C LYS A 157 -5.47 19.48 -4.41
N ALA A 158 -5.57 18.60 -3.41
CA ALA A 158 -6.84 18.29 -2.75
C ALA A 158 -7.40 19.49 -1.99
N THR A 159 -6.56 20.28 -1.28
CA THR A 159 -7.01 21.50 -0.62
C THR A 159 -7.51 22.53 -1.64
N LYS A 160 -6.75 22.77 -2.72
CA LYS A 160 -7.17 23.69 -3.80
C LYS A 160 -8.50 23.27 -4.44
N LEU A 161 -8.71 21.97 -4.68
CA LEU A 161 -9.99 21.48 -5.21
C LEU A 161 -11.12 21.68 -4.20
N THR A 162 -10.86 21.50 -2.91
CA THR A 162 -11.84 21.75 -1.85
C THR A 162 -12.24 23.22 -1.80
N ASP A 163 -11.28 24.14 -1.92
CA ASP A 163 -11.52 25.58 -1.96
C ASP A 163 -12.36 25.96 -3.19
N ASN A 164 -11.97 25.49 -4.38
CA ASN A 164 -12.71 25.74 -5.62
C ASN A 164 -14.16 25.20 -5.55
N LEU A 165 -14.37 24.05 -4.91
CA LEU A 165 -15.71 23.48 -4.71
C LEU A 165 -16.56 24.35 -3.77
N ALA A 166 -15.95 24.92 -2.73
CA ALA A 166 -16.64 25.86 -1.84
C ALA A 166 -17.03 27.14 -2.59
N ASP A 167 -16.11 27.72 -3.37
CA ASP A 167 -16.38 28.92 -4.18
C ASP A 167 -17.48 28.68 -5.22
N LEU A 168 -17.41 27.56 -5.95
CA LEU A 168 -18.44 27.21 -6.93
C LEU A 168 -19.82 27.00 -6.29
N LYS A 169 -19.85 26.47 -5.06
CA LYS A 169 -21.09 26.30 -4.31
C LYS A 169 -21.68 27.65 -3.89
N LEU A 170 -20.85 28.59 -3.43
CA LEU A 170 -21.31 29.95 -3.11
C LEU A 170 -21.91 30.63 -4.35
N GLN A 171 -21.22 30.57 -5.49
CA GLN A 171 -21.74 31.12 -6.75
C GLN A 171 -23.05 30.45 -7.19
N TYR A 172 -23.17 29.13 -7.01
CA TYR A 172 -24.40 28.41 -7.30
C TYR A 172 -25.58 28.89 -6.42
N ASP A 173 -25.36 29.05 -5.11
CA ASP A 173 -26.38 29.49 -4.18
C ASP A 173 -26.82 30.95 -4.46
N GLU A 174 -25.88 31.83 -4.81
CA GLU A 174 -26.17 33.21 -5.25
C GLU A 174 -27.00 33.23 -6.54
N LEU A 175 -26.58 32.50 -7.57
CA LEU A 175 -27.31 32.41 -8.84
C LEU A 175 -28.71 31.81 -8.65
N LYS A 176 -28.82 30.82 -7.76
CA LYS A 176 -30.11 30.21 -7.40
C LYS A 176 -31.04 31.22 -6.73
N ALA A 177 -30.53 32.06 -5.81
CA ALA A 177 -31.31 33.12 -5.18
C ALA A 177 -31.78 34.18 -6.20
N ILE A 178 -30.88 34.62 -7.09
CA ILE A 178 -31.21 35.56 -8.17
C ILE A 178 -32.29 34.97 -9.08
N LYS A 179 -32.13 33.70 -9.49
CA LYS A 179 -33.12 32.98 -10.30
C LYS A 179 -34.49 32.97 -9.63
N MET A 180 -34.58 32.60 -8.36
CA MET A 180 -35.84 32.59 -7.60
C MET A 180 -36.50 33.98 -7.55
N SER A 181 -35.71 35.03 -7.37
CA SER A 181 -36.20 36.42 -7.39
C SER A 181 -36.76 36.79 -8.76
N LEU A 182 -36.03 36.47 -9.85
CA LEU A 182 -36.45 36.75 -11.22
C LEU A 182 -37.72 35.97 -11.60
N GLU A 183 -37.82 34.71 -11.22
CA GLU A 183 -39.01 33.88 -11.44
C GLU A 183 -40.24 34.47 -10.72
N SER A 184 -40.08 34.96 -9.48
CA SER A 184 -41.17 35.63 -8.76
C SER A 184 -41.63 36.92 -9.45
N ALA A 185 -40.68 37.71 -9.95
CA ALA A 185 -40.96 38.96 -10.66
C ALA A 185 -41.62 38.70 -12.01
N GLN A 186 -41.19 37.66 -12.72
CA GLN A 186 -41.81 37.21 -13.96
C GLN A 186 -43.26 36.80 -13.71
N LYS A 187 -43.53 35.98 -12.69
CA LYS A 187 -44.89 35.56 -12.35
C LYS A 187 -45.80 36.75 -12.01
N SER A 188 -45.30 37.71 -11.24
CA SER A 188 -46.04 38.94 -10.93
C SER A 188 -46.39 39.75 -12.19
N LYS A 189 -45.46 39.84 -13.15
CA LYS A 189 -45.71 40.47 -14.45
C LYS A 189 -46.72 39.69 -15.29
N GLU A 190 -46.62 38.37 -15.34
CA GLU A 190 -47.59 37.49 -16.04
C GLU A 190 -49.00 37.64 -15.45
N ASP A 191 -49.13 37.70 -14.12
CA ASP A 191 -50.42 37.91 -13.46
C ASP A 191 -51.00 39.30 -13.75
N ARG A 192 -50.15 40.32 -13.87
CA ARG A 192 -50.57 41.67 -14.26
C ARG A 192 -50.98 41.73 -15.72
N ILE A 193 -50.27 41.04 -16.63
CA ILE A 193 -50.66 40.91 -18.03
C ILE A 193 -52.03 40.23 -18.11
N ARG A 194 -52.23 39.09 -17.44
CA ARG A 194 -53.52 38.39 -17.39
C ARG A 194 -54.66 39.29 -16.90
N LYS A 195 -54.43 40.10 -15.87
CA LYS A 195 -55.43 41.07 -15.39
C LYS A 195 -55.77 42.11 -16.45
N LEU A 196 -54.77 42.70 -17.08
CA LEU A 196 -54.97 43.68 -18.16
C LEU A 196 -55.67 43.07 -19.37
N GLU A 197 -55.35 41.83 -19.74
CA GLU A 197 -56.04 41.10 -20.80
C GLU A 197 -57.52 40.89 -20.48
N VAL A 198 -57.85 40.53 -19.24
CA VAL A 198 -59.25 40.41 -18.79
C VAL A 198 -59.95 41.77 -18.81
N GLU A 199 -59.30 42.82 -18.31
CA GLU A 199 -59.86 44.19 -18.33
C GLU A 199 -60.12 44.68 -19.76
N ILE A 200 -59.22 44.41 -20.71
CA ILE A 200 -59.40 44.76 -22.12
C ILE A 200 -60.56 43.95 -22.72
N ASN A 201 -60.61 42.64 -22.50
CA ASN A 201 -61.67 41.78 -23.04
C ASN A 201 -63.06 42.09 -22.45
N GLN A 202 -63.12 42.61 -21.23
CA GLN A 202 -64.37 43.03 -20.59
C GLN A 202 -64.84 44.42 -21.03
N ARG A 203 -63.98 45.26 -21.64
CA ARG A 203 -64.42 46.54 -22.20
C ARG A 203 -65.25 46.26 -23.46
N PRO A 204 -66.57 46.51 -23.44
CA PRO A 204 -67.38 46.40 -24.63
C PRO A 204 -67.08 47.64 -25.47
N GLU A 205 -66.17 47.54 -26.45
CA GLU A 205 -65.87 48.64 -27.39
C GLU A 205 -67.16 49.16 -28.08
N ALA A 206 -68.15 48.27 -28.22
CA ALA A 206 -69.47 48.63 -28.71
C ALA A 206 -70.24 49.57 -27.76
N ASP A 207 -70.11 49.44 -26.44
CA ASP A 207 -70.90 50.24 -25.49
C ASP A 207 -70.36 51.67 -25.39
N ASP A 208 -69.04 51.85 -25.39
CA ASP A 208 -68.41 53.18 -25.39
C ASP A 208 -68.72 53.93 -26.70
N VAL A 209 -68.60 53.26 -27.85
CA VAL A 209 -68.90 53.87 -29.16
C VAL A 209 -70.40 54.16 -29.29
N THR A 210 -71.28 53.28 -28.82
CA THR A 210 -72.73 53.51 -28.89
C THR A 210 -73.20 54.59 -27.92
N LEU A 211 -72.62 54.70 -26.72
CA LEU A 211 -72.85 55.82 -25.80
C LEU A 211 -72.44 57.14 -26.45
N LEU A 212 -71.22 57.22 -26.99
CA LEU A 212 -70.73 58.42 -27.67
C LEU A 212 -71.60 58.77 -28.88
N GLN A 213 -72.06 57.79 -29.68
CA GLN A 213 -73.00 58.04 -30.77
C GLN A 213 -74.35 58.57 -30.27
N LYS A 214 -74.88 58.01 -29.17
CA LYS A 214 -76.16 58.46 -28.59
C LYS A 214 -76.05 59.87 -28.04
N GLU A 215 -74.96 60.20 -27.35
CA GLU A 215 -74.67 61.54 -26.87
C GLU A 215 -74.54 62.53 -28.04
N LEU A 216 -73.79 62.17 -29.09
CA LEU A 216 -73.63 63.00 -30.29
C LEU A 216 -74.98 63.29 -30.98
N VAL A 217 -75.83 62.27 -31.14
CA VAL A 217 -77.18 62.44 -31.71
C VAL A 217 -78.04 63.33 -30.82
N SER A 218 -77.93 63.20 -29.50
CA SER A 218 -78.66 64.05 -28.55
C SER A 218 -78.23 65.52 -28.66
N VAL A 219 -76.92 65.80 -28.72
CA VAL A 219 -76.39 67.15 -28.92
C VAL A 219 -76.82 67.72 -30.28
N GLN A 220 -76.76 66.92 -31.34
CA GLN A 220 -77.18 67.34 -32.67
C GLN A 220 -78.68 67.70 -32.71
N LYS A 221 -79.53 66.90 -32.04
CA LYS A 221 -80.96 67.21 -31.92
C LYS A 221 -81.20 68.54 -31.18
N MET A 222 -80.54 68.73 -30.04
CA MET A 222 -80.63 69.97 -29.28
C MET A 222 -80.17 71.18 -30.11
N MET A 223 -79.07 71.04 -30.86
CA MET A 223 -78.55 72.10 -31.73
C MET A 223 -79.53 72.44 -32.87
N ASN A 224 -80.15 71.43 -33.49
CA ASN A 224 -81.15 71.65 -34.54
C ASN A 224 -82.39 72.35 -33.98
N GLU A 225 -82.85 71.97 -32.79
CA GLU A 225 -84.02 72.58 -32.14
C GLU A 225 -83.76 74.04 -31.74
N LEU A 226 -82.57 74.33 -31.19
CA LEU A 226 -82.14 75.71 -30.92
C LEU A 226 -82.04 76.55 -32.19
N THR A 227 -81.53 75.97 -33.29
CA THR A 227 -81.46 76.66 -34.58
C THR A 227 -82.85 76.99 -35.11
N LEU A 228 -83.78 76.04 -35.04
CA LEU A 228 -85.15 76.23 -35.47
C LEU A 228 -85.89 77.28 -34.61
N GLN A 229 -85.70 77.26 -33.29
CA GLN A 229 -86.25 78.28 -32.41
C GLN A 229 -85.74 79.68 -32.79
N ARG A 230 -84.44 79.83 -33.06
CA ARG A 230 -83.86 81.11 -33.53
C ARG A 230 -84.40 81.55 -34.88
N GLU A 231 -84.63 80.64 -35.83
CA GLU A 231 -85.25 80.95 -37.12
C GLU A 231 -86.69 81.44 -36.95
N ASN A 232 -87.50 80.78 -36.12
CA ASN A 232 -88.87 81.18 -35.83
C ASN A 232 -88.93 82.55 -35.10
N GLU A 233 -88.04 82.77 -34.14
CA GLU A 233 -87.90 84.07 -33.47
C GLU A 233 -87.53 85.16 -34.46
N LYS A 234 -86.56 84.89 -35.36
CA LYS A 234 -86.17 85.81 -36.43
C LYS A 234 -87.34 86.14 -37.35
N ASP A 235 -88.11 85.15 -37.79
CA ASP A 235 -89.28 85.36 -38.66
C ASP A 235 -90.38 86.16 -37.96
N THR A 236 -90.58 85.92 -36.66
CA THR A 236 -91.54 86.67 -35.84
C THR A 236 -91.10 88.12 -35.71
N LEU A 237 -89.83 88.36 -35.39
CA LEU A 237 -89.24 89.70 -35.34
C LEU A 237 -89.29 90.39 -36.71
N GLN A 238 -89.05 89.67 -37.81
CA GLN A 238 -89.13 90.21 -39.17
C GLN A 238 -90.57 90.63 -39.52
N LYS A 239 -91.58 89.82 -39.18
CA LYS A 239 -92.99 90.18 -39.35
C LYS A 239 -93.36 91.41 -38.54
N GLN A 240 -92.89 91.49 -37.29
CA GLN A 240 -93.10 92.66 -36.44
C GLN A 240 -92.42 93.91 -37.03
N CYS A 241 -91.17 93.82 -37.48
CA CYS A 241 -90.47 94.90 -38.17
C CYS A 241 -91.21 95.36 -39.44
N ASN A 242 -91.65 94.42 -40.29
CA ASN A 242 -92.42 94.75 -41.49
C ASN A 242 -93.74 95.44 -41.15
N SER A 243 -94.47 94.95 -40.14
CA SER A 243 -95.73 95.56 -39.69
C SER A 243 -95.53 96.97 -39.15
N VAL A 244 -94.46 97.20 -38.38
CA VAL A 244 -94.09 98.54 -37.90
C VAL A 244 -93.69 99.44 -39.08
N GLN A 245 -92.93 98.92 -40.04
CA GLN A 245 -92.53 99.66 -41.23
C GLN A 245 -93.73 100.06 -42.10
N GLU A 246 -94.71 99.17 -42.31
CA GLU A 246 -95.98 99.49 -42.99
C GLU A 246 -96.78 100.55 -42.23
N MET A 247 -96.82 100.48 -40.88
CA MET A 247 -97.50 101.50 -40.07
C MET A 247 -96.79 102.85 -40.16
N CYS A 248 -95.46 102.89 -40.17
CA CYS A 248 -94.68 104.10 -40.38
C CYS A 248 -94.90 104.71 -41.78
N LEU A 249 -95.00 103.88 -42.83
CA LEU A 249 -95.30 104.34 -44.19
C LEU A 249 -96.71 104.93 -44.29
N LYS A 250 -97.72 104.31 -43.68
CA LYS A 250 -99.09 104.86 -43.62
C LYS A 250 -99.14 106.22 -42.91
N LEU A 251 -98.34 106.39 -41.84
CA LEU A 251 -98.20 107.67 -41.14
C LEU A 251 -97.40 108.73 -41.92
N GLN A 252 -96.60 108.31 -42.92
CA GLN A 252 -95.92 109.21 -43.85
C GLN A 252 -96.83 109.68 -45.00
N ASP A 253 -97.80 108.86 -45.43
CA ASP A 253 -98.79 109.21 -46.46
C ASP A 253 -99.96 110.07 -45.92
N GLU A 254 -100.12 110.17 -44.60
CA GLU A 254 -101.12 111.02 -43.91
C GLU A 254 -100.62 112.44 -43.57
N LYS A 255 -99.49 112.88 -44.15
CA LYS A 255 -98.94 114.25 -44.06
C LYS A 255 -98.81 114.90 -45.41
#